data_AF-A0A1C5XT58-F1
#
_entry.id   AF-A0A1C5XT58-F1
#
_cell.length_a   1.000
_cell.length_b   1.000
_cell.length_c   1.000
_cell.angle_alpha   90.00
_cell.angle_beta   90.00
_cell.angle_gamma   90.00
#
_symmetry.space_group_name_H-M   'P 1'
#
loop_
_entity.id
_entity.type
_entity.pdbx_description
1 polymer ?
#
loop_
_entity_poly.entity_id
_entity_poly.type
_entity_poly.pdbx_seq_one_letter_code
_entity_poly.pdbx_strand_id
1 'polypeptide(L)'
;MFYGKRALILTCLLAMLAGTGLHFLYEWLPNPVTALLSPINESLWEHIKLIYWPYLAAALWLNRGRPGGIRPWLLALPIMSGLMLLLGYLYHIVLGGEAMAVDIAIFVAVMVFGFWFSTRFSGPFHGAKWMVPILLVVGMGVLIALFTLWPPDHILFIDLSKTGAWYQIPC
;
A
#
# COMPACT_ATOMS: atom_id res chain seq x y z
N MET A 1 -8.84 -13.56 -17.99
CA MET A 1 -9.13 -12.19 -18.47
C MET A 1 -7.92 -11.66 -19.22
N PHE A 2 -8.10 -10.98 -20.34
CA PHE A 2 -6.98 -10.42 -21.11
C PHE A 2 -6.90 -8.91 -20.89
N TYR A 3 -5.82 -8.45 -20.25
CA TYR A 3 -5.50 -7.03 -20.18
C TYR A 3 -4.49 -6.71 -21.28
N GLY A 4 -4.68 -5.61 -22.00
CA GLY A 4 -3.68 -5.16 -22.97
C GLY A 4 -2.37 -4.84 -22.26
N LYS A 5 -1.25 -5.44 -22.70
CA LYS A 5 0.07 -5.28 -22.06
C LYS A 5 0.46 -3.81 -21.88
N ARG A 6 0.21 -2.97 -22.90
CA ARG A 6 0.46 -1.52 -22.86
C ARG A 6 -0.35 -0.83 -21.77
N ALA A 7 -1.64 -1.13 -21.67
CA ALA A 7 -2.51 -0.54 -20.65
C ALA A 7 -2.05 -0.94 -19.24
N LEU A 8 -1.68 -2.21 -19.01
CA LEU A 8 -1.15 -2.66 -17.72
C LEU A 8 0.12 -1.91 -17.32
N ILE A 9 1.09 -1.83 -18.23
CA ILE A 9 2.38 -1.17 -17.95
C ILE A 9 2.16 0.31 -17.67
N LEU A 10 1.39 1.01 -18.51
CA LEU A 10 1.11 2.43 -18.32
C LEU A 10 0.37 2.70 -17.01
N THR A 11 -0.64 1.90 -16.67
CA THR A 11 -1.35 2.07 -15.40
C THR A 11 -0.46 1.75 -14.20
N CYS A 12 0.45 0.77 -14.31
CA CYS A 12 1.43 0.47 -13.26
C CYS A 12 2.38 1.65 -13.03
N LEU A 13 2.95 2.20 -14.09
CA LEU A 13 3.83 3.38 -14.01
C LEU A 13 3.11 4.60 -13.44
N LEU A 14 1.88 4.86 -13.88
CA LEU A 14 1.05 5.94 -13.34
C LEU A 14 0.72 5.73 -11.85
N ALA A 15 0.45 4.49 -11.42
CA ALA A 15 0.24 4.17 -10.02
C ALA A 15 1.50 4.39 -9.17
N MET A 16 2.68 4.05 -9.69
CA MET A 16 3.95 4.34 -9.02
C MET A 16 4.18 5.84 -8.87
N LEU A 17 4.01 6.60 -9.96
CA LEU A 17 4.14 8.06 -9.94
C LEU A 17 3.13 8.71 -8.98
N ALA A 18 1.89 8.22 -8.96
CA ALA A 18 0.87 8.69 -8.03
C ALA A 18 1.26 8.36 -6.59
N GLY A 19 1.81 7.17 -6.31
CA GLY A 19 2.34 6.82 -4.99
C GLY A 19 3.47 7.75 -4.56
N THR A 20 4.44 8.00 -5.42
CA THR A 20 5.51 8.99 -5.16
C THR A 20 4.93 10.38 -4.90
N GLY A 21 3.94 10.83 -5.68
CA GLY A 21 3.27 12.11 -5.45
C GLY A 21 2.49 12.15 -4.13
N LEU A 22 1.84 11.05 -3.75
CA LEU A 22 1.14 10.92 -2.47
C LEU A 22 2.10 11.07 -1.29
N HIS A 23 3.36 10.66 -1.41
CA HIS A 23 4.34 10.81 -0.33
C HIS A 23 4.48 12.26 0.16
N PHE A 24 4.42 13.23 -0.76
CA PHE A 24 4.61 14.64 -0.44
C PHE A 24 3.30 15.39 -0.21
N LEU A 25 2.15 14.76 -0.45
CA LEU A 25 0.87 15.45 -0.51
C LEU A 25 0.45 16.05 0.83
N TYR A 26 0.63 15.32 1.94
CA TYR A 26 0.27 15.85 3.26
C TYR A 26 1.18 17.00 3.69
N GLU A 27 2.48 16.91 3.39
CA GLU A 27 3.44 17.99 3.68
C GLU A 27 3.07 19.28 2.94
N TRP A 28 2.67 19.18 1.68
CA TRP A 28 2.29 20.34 0.87
C TRP A 28 0.92 20.92 1.22
N LEU A 29 -0.03 20.08 1.64
CA LEU A 29 -1.41 20.50 1.91
C LEU A 29 -1.96 19.79 3.15
N PRO A 30 -1.50 20.13 4.37
CA PRO A 30 -1.90 19.42 5.58
C PRO A 30 -3.36 19.68 5.93
N ASN A 31 -4.19 18.65 5.87
CA ASN A 31 -5.58 18.67 6.30
C ASN A 31 -6.09 17.23 6.56
N PRO A 32 -7.28 17.04 7.16
CA PRO A 32 -7.79 15.70 7.48
C PRO A 32 -7.96 14.77 6.28
N VAL A 33 -8.26 15.31 5.08
CA VAL A 33 -8.41 14.48 3.88
C VAL A 33 -7.05 14.00 3.39
N THR A 34 -6.07 14.89 3.29
CA THR A 34 -4.72 14.52 2.87
C THR A 34 -4.04 13.61 3.90
N ALA A 35 -4.35 13.75 5.19
CA ALA A 35 -3.88 12.82 6.23
C ALA A 35 -4.33 11.37 5.97
N LEU A 36 -5.53 11.16 5.44
CA LEU A 36 -6.02 9.81 5.12
C LEU A 36 -5.41 9.25 3.83
N LEU A 37 -5.01 10.13 2.90
CA LEU A 37 -4.50 9.75 1.58
C LEU A 37 -2.98 9.62 1.50
N SER A 38 -2.24 10.35 2.32
CA SER A 38 -0.79 10.48 2.30
C SER A 38 -0.20 10.09 3.65
N PRO A 39 1.06 9.64 3.69
CA PRO A 39 1.82 9.58 4.93
C PRO A 39 1.78 10.92 5.67
N ILE A 40 1.56 10.89 6.98
CA ILE A 40 1.69 12.06 7.87
C ILE A 40 3.01 12.07 8.65
N ASN A 41 3.76 10.98 8.59
CA ASN A 41 5.09 10.77 9.17
C ASN A 41 5.80 9.61 8.44
N GLU A 42 7.04 9.32 8.81
CA GLU A 42 7.88 8.28 8.18
C GLU A 42 7.74 6.89 8.83
N SER A 43 6.57 6.57 9.40
CA SER A 43 6.33 5.24 9.96
C SER A 43 6.04 4.19 8.88
N LEU A 44 6.36 2.93 9.17
CA LEU A 44 6.10 1.81 8.24
C LEU A 44 4.62 1.67 7.89
N TRP A 45 3.73 1.96 8.84
CA TRP A 45 2.29 1.92 8.63
C TRP A 45 1.82 2.97 7.61
N GLU A 46 2.31 4.20 7.74
CA GLU A 46 1.91 5.32 6.88
C GLU A 46 2.30 5.08 5.41
N HIS A 47 3.43 4.40 5.17
CA HIS A 47 3.90 4.00 3.85
C HIS A 47 2.95 3.06 3.10
N ILE A 48 2.02 2.38 3.78
CA ILE A 48 0.99 1.58 3.11
C ILE A 48 0.14 2.46 2.18
N LYS A 49 -0.11 3.73 2.51
CA LYS A 49 -0.95 4.65 1.72
C LYS A 49 -0.40 4.85 0.30
N LEU A 50 0.92 4.80 0.15
CA LEU A 50 1.62 4.95 -1.14
C LEU A 50 1.29 3.85 -2.14
N ILE A 51 0.96 2.64 -1.65
CA ILE A 51 0.51 1.54 -2.49
C ILE A 51 -1.02 1.42 -2.49
N TYR A 52 -1.67 1.66 -1.35
CA TYR A 52 -3.08 1.38 -1.16
C TYR A 52 -3.96 2.18 -2.14
N TRP A 53 -3.82 3.51 -2.14
CA TRP A 53 -4.68 4.38 -2.94
C TRP A 53 -4.40 4.28 -4.44
N PRO A 54 -3.13 4.35 -4.91
CA PRO A 54 -2.85 4.29 -6.34
C PRO A 54 -3.19 2.93 -6.95
N TYR A 55 -2.94 1.83 -6.23
CA TYR A 55 -3.28 0.51 -6.71
C TYR A 55 -4.80 0.29 -6.73
N LEU A 56 -5.53 0.74 -5.71
CA LEU A 56 -7.00 0.65 -5.70
C LEU A 56 -7.61 1.44 -6.88
N ALA A 57 -7.10 2.64 -7.16
CA ALA A 57 -7.50 3.43 -8.33
C ALA A 57 -7.20 2.69 -9.64
N ALA A 58 -6.01 2.09 -9.77
CA ALA A 58 -5.64 1.27 -10.92
C ALA A 58 -6.55 0.05 -11.09
N ALA A 59 -6.88 -0.64 -10.00
CA ALA A 59 -7.77 -1.79 -9.98
C ALA A 59 -9.17 -1.42 -10.48
N LEU A 60 -9.72 -0.30 -10.00
CA LEU A 60 -11.02 0.22 -10.44
C LEU A 60 -11.00 0.60 -11.92
N TRP A 61 -9.93 1.26 -12.38
CA TRP A 61 -9.77 1.68 -13.77
C TRP A 61 -9.68 0.49 -14.73
N LEU A 62 -8.76 -0.44 -14.49
CA LEU A 62 -8.50 -1.58 -15.38
C LEU A 62 -9.62 -2.61 -15.42
N ASN A 63 -10.51 -2.60 -14.43
CA ASN A 63 -11.63 -3.52 -14.33
C ASN A 63 -13.00 -2.86 -14.57
N ARG A 64 -13.02 -1.60 -15.00
CA ARG A 64 -14.26 -0.93 -15.41
C ARG A 64 -14.93 -1.72 -16.55
N GLY A 65 -16.22 -2.05 -16.39
CA GLY A 65 -16.98 -2.84 -17.36
C GLY A 65 -16.61 -4.33 -17.39
N ARG A 66 -15.92 -4.86 -16.37
CA ARG A 66 -15.51 -6.27 -16.29
C ARG A 66 -16.05 -6.94 -15.02
N PRO A 67 -17.30 -7.43 -15.03
CA PRO A 67 -17.92 -8.07 -13.88
C PRO A 67 -17.04 -9.18 -13.29
N GLY A 68 -16.77 -9.11 -11.99
CA GLY A 68 -15.95 -10.08 -11.25
C GLY A 68 -14.45 -9.98 -11.47
N GLY A 69 -13.98 -9.20 -12.45
CA GLY A 69 -12.57 -9.10 -12.79
C GLY A 69 -11.69 -8.35 -11.80
N ILE A 70 -12.31 -7.50 -10.99
CA ILE A 70 -11.63 -6.71 -9.95
C ILE A 70 -11.25 -7.55 -8.72
N ARG A 71 -11.85 -8.72 -8.52
CA ARG A 71 -11.69 -9.52 -7.29
C ARG A 71 -10.24 -9.91 -6.97
N PRO A 72 -9.42 -10.42 -7.91
CA PRO A 72 -8.01 -10.70 -7.62
C PRO A 72 -7.21 -9.42 -7.33
N TRP A 73 -7.59 -8.28 -7.91
CA TRP A 73 -6.97 -6.99 -7.60
C TRP A 73 -7.26 -6.54 -6.17
N LEU A 74 -8.51 -6.65 -5.73
CA LEU A 74 -8.86 -6.35 -4.34
C LEU A 74 -8.17 -7.29 -3.36
N LEU A 75 -7.96 -8.56 -3.73
CA LEU A 75 -7.21 -9.50 -2.88
C LEU A 75 -5.71 -9.19 -2.83
N ALA A 76 -5.14 -8.71 -3.93
CA ALA A 76 -3.72 -8.34 -3.98
C ALA A 76 -3.40 -7.21 -3.01
N LEU A 77 -4.31 -6.24 -2.86
CA LEU A 77 -4.09 -5.04 -2.05
C LEU A 77 -3.69 -5.33 -0.59
N PRO A 78 -4.43 -6.13 0.22
CA PRO A 78 -4.00 -6.48 1.57
C PRO A 78 -2.72 -7.33 1.59
N ILE A 79 -2.47 -8.16 0.57
CA ILE A 79 -1.22 -8.93 0.46
C ILE A 79 -0.03 -7.98 0.24
N MET A 80 -0.18 -7.00 -0.65
CA MET A 80 0.82 -5.97 -0.92
C MET A 80 1.12 -5.15 0.34
N SER A 81 0.09 -4.75 1.09
CA SER A 81 0.28 -4.04 2.36
C SER A 81 1.00 -4.87 3.41
N GLY A 82 0.67 -6.16 3.52
CA GLY A 82 1.42 -7.08 4.38
C GLY A 82 2.88 -7.23 3.93
N LEU A 83 3.14 -7.34 2.63
CA LEU A 83 4.49 -7.41 2.08
C LEU A 83 5.28 -6.12 2.33
N MET A 84 4.66 -4.96 2.15
CA MET A 84 5.30 -3.66 2.44
C MET A 84 5.73 -3.59 3.91
N LEU A 85 4.80 -3.91 4.83
CA LEU A 85 5.10 -3.92 6.26
C LEU A 85 6.19 -4.94 6.61
N LEU A 86 6.12 -6.15 6.06
CA LEU A 86 7.10 -7.20 6.33
C LEU A 86 8.50 -6.80 5.85
N LEU A 87 8.62 -6.32 4.62
CA LEU A 87 9.91 -5.94 4.04
C LEU A 87 10.48 -4.70 4.72
N GLY A 88 9.64 -3.68 5.00
CA GLY A 88 10.05 -2.49 5.74
C GLY A 88 10.47 -2.83 7.17
N TYR A 89 9.75 -3.72 7.86
CA TYR A 89 10.13 -4.19 9.19
C TYR A 89 11.47 -4.93 9.18
N LEU A 90 11.66 -5.87 8.26
CA LEU A 90 12.92 -6.59 8.13
C LEU A 90 14.07 -5.62 7.83
N TYR A 91 13.87 -4.65 6.94
CA TYR A 91 14.92 -3.74 6.54
C TYR A 91 15.28 -2.72 7.63
N HIS A 92 14.31 -1.94 8.13
CA HIS A 92 14.60 -0.87 9.08
C HIS A 92 14.79 -1.38 10.51
N ILE A 93 13.98 -2.35 10.95
CA ILE A 93 13.98 -2.78 12.35
C ILE A 93 14.99 -3.90 12.59
N VAL A 94 14.98 -4.94 11.75
CA VAL A 94 15.86 -6.10 11.96
C VAL A 94 17.27 -5.84 11.43
N LEU A 95 17.42 -5.20 10.27
CA LEU A 95 18.71 -4.94 9.64
C LEU A 95 19.27 -3.54 9.94
N GLY A 96 18.48 -2.63 10.53
CA GLY A 96 18.92 -1.26 10.84
C GLY A 96 19.23 -0.42 9.60
N GLY A 97 18.58 -0.73 8.47
CA GLY A 97 18.80 -0.04 7.21
C GLY A 97 18.11 1.32 7.13
N GLU A 98 18.77 2.29 6.50
CA GLU A 98 18.30 3.69 6.38
C GLU A 98 18.41 4.23 4.94
N ALA A 99 18.76 3.36 3.98
CA ALA A 99 19.03 3.79 2.61
C ALA A 99 17.73 3.90 1.80
N MET A 100 17.33 5.13 1.49
CA MET A 100 16.18 5.47 0.63
C MET A 100 16.09 4.63 -0.67
N ALA A 101 17.23 4.27 -1.26
CA ALA A 101 17.26 3.44 -2.48
C ALA A 101 16.62 2.06 -2.28
N VAL A 102 16.72 1.50 -1.06
CA VAL A 102 16.09 0.21 -0.70
C VAL A 102 14.58 0.40 -0.56
N ASP A 103 14.11 1.49 0.03
CA ASP A 103 12.68 1.78 0.20
C ASP A 103 11.99 1.95 -1.16
N ILE A 104 12.63 2.67 -2.07
CA ILE A 104 12.18 2.79 -3.46
C ILE A 104 12.13 1.43 -4.13
N ALA A 105 13.15 0.58 -3.94
CA ALA A 105 13.18 -0.76 -4.52
C ALA A 105 12.05 -1.65 -3.97
N ILE A 106 11.79 -1.62 -2.65
CA ILE A 106 10.68 -2.32 -2.00
C ILE A 106 9.34 -1.83 -2.58
N PHE A 107 9.12 -0.52 -2.64
CA PHE A 107 7.90 0.08 -3.18
C PHE A 107 7.64 -0.37 -4.62
N VAL A 108 8.65 -0.26 -5.49
CA VAL A 108 8.54 -0.68 -6.90
C VAL A 108 8.27 -2.18 -7.00
N ALA A 109 9.00 -3.01 -6.24
CA ALA A 109 8.83 -4.46 -6.27
C ALA A 109 7.42 -4.89 -5.82
N VAL A 110 6.91 -4.31 -4.73
CA VAL A 110 5.55 -4.58 -4.22
C VAL A 110 4.50 -4.14 -5.24
N MET A 111 4.65 -2.98 -5.87
CA MET A 111 3.72 -2.51 -6.90
C MET A 111 3.72 -3.42 -8.13
N VAL A 112 4.90 -3.81 -8.63
CA VAL A 112 5.02 -4.76 -9.76
C VAL A 112 4.39 -6.11 -9.40
N PHE A 113 4.64 -6.61 -8.19
CA PHE A 113 4.03 -7.84 -7.69
C PHE A 113 2.51 -7.75 -7.70
N GLY A 114 1.93 -6.65 -7.23
CA GLY A 114 0.48 -6.44 -7.23
C GLY A 114 -0.15 -6.55 -8.61
N PHE A 115 0.44 -5.90 -9.61
CA PHE A 115 -0.06 -5.95 -10.99
C PHE A 115 0.12 -7.34 -11.59
N TRP A 116 1.27 -7.98 -11.36
CA TRP A 116 1.54 -9.33 -11.83
C TRP A 116 0.57 -10.35 -11.21
N PHE A 117 0.46 -10.38 -9.88
CA PHE A 117 -0.36 -11.32 -9.13
C PHE A 117 -1.82 -11.28 -9.59
N SER A 118 -2.38 -10.07 -9.74
CA SER A 118 -3.79 -9.88 -10.13
C SER A 118 -4.13 -10.35 -11.54
N THR A 119 -3.12 -10.47 -12.41
CA THR A 119 -3.30 -11.02 -13.77
C THR A 119 -3.12 -12.53 -13.83
N ARG A 120 -2.51 -13.14 -12.80
CA ARG A 120 -2.23 -14.58 -12.73
C ARG A 120 -3.20 -15.33 -11.84
N PHE A 121 -3.76 -14.67 -10.83
CA PHE A 121 -4.68 -15.27 -9.89
C PHE A 121 -6.13 -15.04 -10.32
N SER A 122 -6.89 -16.12 -10.46
CA SER A 122 -8.35 -16.03 -10.74
C SER A 122 -9.20 -16.32 -9.51
N GLY A 123 -8.61 -16.90 -8.46
CA GLY A 123 -9.23 -17.18 -7.16
C GLY A 123 -10.44 -18.12 -7.16
N PRO A 124 -10.82 -18.66 -5.99
CA PRO A 124 -12.05 -19.44 -5.83
C PRO A 124 -13.24 -18.53 -5.47
N PHE A 125 -13.46 -17.44 -6.22
CA PHE A 125 -14.47 -16.40 -5.91
C PHE A 125 -15.92 -16.81 -6.24
N HIS A 126 -16.35 -17.96 -5.73
CA HIS A 126 -17.68 -18.53 -5.92
C HIS A 126 -18.53 -18.42 -4.65
N GLY A 127 -19.85 -18.30 -4.79
CA GLY A 127 -20.76 -18.12 -3.65
C GLY A 127 -20.36 -16.91 -2.79
N ALA A 128 -20.60 -16.93 -1.48
CA ALA A 128 -20.28 -15.80 -0.59
C ALA A 128 -18.80 -15.37 -0.58
N LYS A 129 -17.87 -16.23 -1.05
CA LYS A 129 -16.42 -15.95 -1.08
C LYS A 129 -16.05 -14.77 -1.98
N TRP A 130 -16.91 -14.34 -2.90
CA TRP A 130 -16.65 -13.15 -3.72
C TRP A 130 -16.59 -11.86 -2.89
N MET A 131 -17.21 -11.83 -1.70
CA MET A 131 -17.22 -10.66 -0.82
C MET A 131 -15.91 -10.50 -0.03
N VAL A 132 -15.13 -11.57 0.15
CA VAL A 132 -13.92 -11.55 0.98
C VAL A 132 -12.92 -10.47 0.56
N PRO A 133 -12.52 -10.35 -0.73
CA PRO A 133 -11.59 -9.30 -1.13
C PRO A 133 -12.11 -7.88 -0.86
N ILE A 134 -13.41 -7.67 -1.02
CA ILE A 134 -14.04 -6.36 -0.77
C ILE A 134 -13.98 -6.03 0.72
N LEU A 135 -14.37 -6.97 1.58
CA LEU A 135 -14.34 -6.80 3.03
C LEU A 135 -12.91 -6.55 3.53
N LEU A 136 -11.91 -7.24 2.98
CA LEU A 136 -10.51 -7.03 3.33
C LEU A 136 -10.03 -5.63 2.93
N VAL A 137 -10.34 -5.17 1.72
CA VAL A 137 -9.96 -3.81 1.27
C VAL A 137 -10.66 -2.74 2.12
N VAL A 138 -11.96 -2.85 2.32
CA VAL A 138 -12.72 -1.89 3.14
C VAL A 138 -12.21 -1.90 4.57
N GLY A 139 -12.01 -3.07 5.16
CA GLY A 139 -11.45 -3.21 6.51
C GLY A 139 -10.07 -2.58 6.62
N MET A 140 -9.19 -2.79 5.63
CA MET A 140 -7.87 -2.17 5.61
C MET A 140 -7.94 -0.65 5.44
N GLY A 141 -8.84 -0.12 4.61
CA GLY A 141 -9.08 1.32 4.51
C GLY A 141 -9.56 1.93 5.83
N VAL A 142 -10.43 1.23 6.56
CA VAL A 142 -10.86 1.62 7.91
C VAL A 142 -9.68 1.59 8.87
N LEU A 143 -8.85 0.55 8.87
CA LEU A 143 -7.65 0.47 9.71
C LEU A 143 -6.66 1.59 9.40
N ILE A 144 -6.43 1.90 8.12
CA ILE A 144 -5.60 3.03 7.70
C ILE A 144 -6.12 4.31 8.35
N ALA A 145 -7.43 4.59 8.22
CA ALA A 145 -8.02 5.79 8.81
C ALA A 145 -7.92 5.80 10.35
N LEU A 146 -8.30 4.71 11.01
CA LEU A 146 -8.29 4.61 12.47
C LEU A 146 -6.88 4.77 13.03
N PHE A 147 -5.89 4.08 12.49
CA PHE A 147 -4.52 4.12 13.00
C PHE A 147 -3.72 5.35 12.54
N THR A 148 -4.18 6.07 11.51
CA THR A 148 -3.66 7.42 11.22
C THR A 148 -4.11 8.40 12.31
N LEU A 149 -5.36 8.32 12.74
CA LEU A 149 -5.95 9.25 13.72
C LEU A 149 -5.61 8.88 15.17
N TRP A 150 -5.51 7.58 15.45
CA TRP A 150 -5.22 7.01 16.77
C TRP A 150 -4.19 5.88 16.62
N PRO A 151 -2.92 6.23 16.33
CA PRO A 151 -1.86 5.23 16.18
C PRO A 151 -1.64 4.47 17.50
N PRO A 152 -1.61 3.12 17.46
CA PRO A 152 -1.17 2.32 18.60
C PRO A 152 0.27 2.65 19.00
N ASP A 153 0.59 2.47 20.28
CA ASP A 153 1.97 2.53 20.78
C ASP A 153 2.73 1.25 20.37
N HIS A 154 3.19 1.23 19.12
CA HIS A 154 3.88 0.08 18.53
C HIS A 154 4.83 0.55 17.42
N ILE A 155 5.94 -0.18 17.23
CA ILE A 155 7.06 0.18 16.33
C ILE A 155 6.65 0.48 14.88
N LEU A 156 5.57 -0.14 14.40
CA LEU A 156 5.05 0.10 13.04
C LEU A 156 4.49 1.51 12.82
N PHE A 157 4.13 2.22 13.89
CA PHE A 157 3.50 3.55 13.85
C PHE A 157 4.45 4.68 14.28
N ILE A 158 5.69 4.34 14.65
CA ILE A 158 6.71 5.29 15.08
C ILE A 158 7.35 5.96 13.85
N ASP A 159 7.55 7.27 13.94
CA ASP A 159 8.26 8.06 12.93
C ASP A 159 9.76 7.75 12.95
N LEU A 160 10.24 6.98 11.97
CA LEU A 160 11.61 6.51 11.89
C LEU A 160 12.61 7.63 11.55
N SER A 161 12.16 8.74 10.97
CA SER A 161 13.02 9.91 10.75
C SER A 161 13.50 10.55 12.06
N LYS A 162 12.76 10.34 13.16
CA LYS A 162 13.02 10.94 14.48
C LYS A 162 13.80 10.01 15.42
N THR A 163 13.92 8.72 15.10
CA THR A 163 14.57 7.74 15.99
C THR A 163 16.09 7.83 16.00
N GLY A 164 16.70 8.54 15.05
CA GLY A 164 18.16 8.71 14.92
C GLY A 164 18.87 9.57 15.98
N ALA A 165 18.18 10.15 16.97
CA ALA A 165 18.83 11.00 17.98
C ALA A 165 18.91 10.37 19.38
N TRP A 166 17.85 9.76 19.93
CA TRP A 166 17.84 9.30 21.35
C TRP A 166 16.84 8.17 21.65
N TYR A 167 16.26 7.49 20.65
CA TYR A 167 15.20 6.51 20.92
C TYR A 167 15.79 5.12 21.17
N GLN A 168 15.81 4.69 22.44
CA GLN A 168 15.98 3.28 22.78
C GLN A 168 14.69 2.57 22.34
N ILE A 169 14.78 1.73 21.31
CA ILE A 169 13.68 0.84 20.93
C ILE A 169 13.35 0.02 22.19
N PRO A 170 12.12 0.11 22.75
CA PRO A 170 11.78 -0.72 23.89
C PRO A 170 11.91 -2.18 23.48
N CYS A 171 12.76 -2.91 24.21
CA CYS A 171 12.98 -4.33 24.07
C CYS A 171 11.81 -5.16 24.60
#